data_AF-A0A7S2BN58-F1
#
_entry.id   AF-A0A7S2BN58-F1
#
_cell.length_a   1.000
_cell.length_b   1.000
_cell.length_c   1.000
_cell.angle_alpha   90.00
_cell.angle_beta   90.00
_cell.angle_gamma   90.00
#
_symmetry.space_group_name_H-M   'P 1'
#
loop_
_entity.id
_entity.type
_entity.pdbx_description
1 polymer ?
#
loop_
_entity_poly.entity_id
_entity_poly.type
_entity_poly.pdbx_seq_one_letter_code
_entity_poly.pdbx_strand_id
1 'polypeptide(L)'
;GARREEVPSIDELRISGPLQKRSRDSSDPAEGLLTSSRFSSPFASFRRRVVSLSNAKWKERFFVLTEGQLHFWKSESDYENERRPKHSIDLRGYEVLVDTADSCWGFTLQPTTADGRRTWHLRAPSEDARVEWARRLVVAVMMSSGT
;
A
#
# COMPACT_ATOMS: atom_id res chain seq x y z
N GLY A 1 -19.00 6.76 37.61
CA GLY A 1 -17.73 7.33 37.11
C GLY A 1 -17.53 6.84 35.71
N ALA A 2 -17.61 7.72 34.71
CA ALA A 2 -17.34 7.37 33.34
C ALA A 2 -15.83 7.11 33.18
N ARG A 3 -15.45 5.92 32.68
CA ARG A 3 -14.08 5.67 32.20
C ARG A 3 -13.83 6.71 31.11
N ARG A 4 -12.92 7.66 31.35
CA ARG A 4 -12.31 8.42 30.26
C ARG A 4 -11.54 7.38 29.45
N GLU A 5 -12.00 7.10 28.23
CA GLU A 5 -11.18 6.40 27.26
C GLU A 5 -10.01 7.34 26.94
N GLU A 6 -8.84 7.05 27.51
CA GLU A 6 -7.62 7.76 27.18
C GLU A 6 -7.36 7.52 25.70
N VAL A 7 -7.56 8.57 24.89
CA VAL A 7 -7.22 8.54 23.48
C VAL A 7 -5.69 8.39 23.42
N PRO A 8 -5.16 7.33 22.78
CA PRO A 8 -3.72 7.11 22.71
C PRO A 8 -3.05 8.34 22.08
N SER A 9 -1.91 8.73 22.65
CA SER A 9 -1.15 9.86 22.13
C SER A 9 -0.59 9.56 20.74
N ILE A 10 -0.28 10.60 19.95
CA ILE A 10 0.28 10.44 18.60
C ILE A 10 1.57 9.62 18.60
N ASP A 11 2.41 9.76 19.63
CA ASP A 11 3.66 9.00 19.78
C ASP A 11 3.42 7.52 20.05
N GLU A 12 2.32 7.19 20.72
CA GLU A 12 1.94 5.80 20.98
C GLU A 12 1.47 5.08 19.73
N LEU A 13 1.12 5.78 18.64
CA LEU A 13 0.69 5.17 17.38
C LEU A 13 1.85 4.71 16.50
N ARG A 14 3.09 5.04 16.87
CA ARG A 14 4.26 4.66 16.08
C ARG A 14 4.36 3.15 15.95
N ILE A 15 4.36 2.69 14.70
CA ILE A 15 4.63 1.30 14.33
C ILE A 15 5.57 1.28 13.13
N SER A 16 6.50 0.35 13.13
CA SER A 16 7.43 0.13 12.03
C SER A 16 7.59 -1.35 11.76
N GLY A 17 7.86 -1.69 10.50
CA GLY A 17 8.09 -3.07 10.13
C GLY A 17 7.96 -3.34 8.64
N PRO A 18 8.22 -4.59 8.24
CA PRO A 18 8.11 -5.01 6.86
C PRO A 18 6.64 -5.12 6.44
N LEU A 19 6.29 -4.48 5.33
CA LEU A 19 5.05 -4.76 4.60
C LEU A 19 5.39 -4.99 3.13
N GLN A 20 4.60 -5.81 2.46
CA GLN A 20 4.67 -5.91 1.01
C GLN A 20 3.75 -4.86 0.40
N LYS A 21 4.25 -4.14 -0.60
CA LYS A 21 3.50 -3.14 -1.36
C LYS A 21 3.34 -3.60 -2.81
N ARG A 22 2.14 -3.48 -3.37
CA ARG A 22 1.90 -3.72 -4.80
C ARG A 22 2.50 -2.59 -5.67
N SER A 23 3.05 -2.94 -6.84
CA SER A 23 3.62 -1.95 -7.76
C SER A 23 2.55 -0.99 -8.30
N ARG A 24 2.97 0.25 -8.60
CA ARG A 24 2.11 1.36 -9.08
C ARG A 24 1.30 1.00 -10.33
N ASP A 25 1.83 0.15 -11.19
CA ASP A 25 1.33 -0.07 -12.56
C ASP A 25 0.32 -1.23 -12.66
N SER A 26 -0.41 -1.55 -11.59
CA SER A 26 -1.36 -2.67 -11.61
C SER A 26 -2.79 -2.30 -11.25
N SER A 27 -3.05 -0.99 -11.14
CA SER A 27 -4.40 -0.44 -11.12
C SER A 27 -4.79 -0.05 -12.55
N ASP A 28 -4.85 -1.04 -13.44
CA ASP A 28 -5.50 -0.91 -14.75
C ASP A 28 -6.57 -2.01 -14.82
N PRO A 29 -7.87 -1.67 -14.90
CA PRO A 29 -8.91 -2.64 -15.20
C PRO A 29 -8.87 -2.94 -16.71
N ALA A 30 -7.80 -3.60 -17.15
CA ALA A 30 -7.76 -4.29 -18.44
C ALA A 30 -7.85 -5.81 -18.18
N GLU A 31 -8.90 -6.21 -17.45
CA GLU A 31 -9.41 -7.58 -17.53
C GLU A 31 -10.05 -7.76 -18.90
N GLY A 32 -9.60 -8.80 -19.61
CA GLY A 32 -10.39 -9.49 -20.63
C GLY A 32 -10.65 -8.75 -21.94
N LEU A 33 -9.73 -8.88 -22.90
CA LEU A 33 -10.12 -9.07 -24.30
C LEU A 33 -9.03 -9.85 -25.03
N LEU A 34 -9.25 -11.16 -25.11
CA LEU A 34 -8.68 -12.03 -26.13
C LEU A 34 -9.04 -11.45 -27.50
N THR A 35 -8.16 -10.65 -28.11
CA THR A 35 -8.23 -10.41 -29.55
C THR A 35 -7.20 -11.29 -30.23
N SER A 36 -7.57 -12.56 -30.35
CA SER A 36 -7.05 -13.37 -31.44
C SER A 36 -7.60 -12.76 -32.72
N SER A 37 -6.84 -11.90 -33.38
CA SER A 37 -7.12 -11.55 -34.76
C SER A 37 -5.83 -11.60 -35.57
N ARG A 38 -5.89 -12.48 -36.58
CA ARG A 38 -4.83 -12.79 -37.51
C ARG A 38 -4.54 -11.56 -38.35
N PHE A 39 -3.30 -11.10 -38.35
CA PHE A 39 -2.77 -10.36 -39.50
C PHE A 39 -1.48 -11.03 -39.95
N SER A 40 -1.57 -11.60 -41.15
CA SER A 40 -0.44 -12.11 -41.92
C SER A 40 0.32 -10.92 -42.49
N SER A 41 1.61 -10.79 -42.15
CA SER A 41 2.57 -10.05 -42.98
C SER A 41 3.99 -10.59 -42.74
N PRO A 42 4.76 -10.90 -43.81
CA PRO A 42 6.00 -11.68 -43.70
C PRO A 42 7.28 -10.86 -43.52
N PHE A 43 7.22 -9.55 -43.26
CA PHE A 43 8.44 -8.72 -43.21
C PHE A 43 8.39 -7.64 -42.13
N ALA A 44 8.51 -8.06 -40.88
CA ALA A 44 8.98 -7.19 -39.81
C ALA A 44 9.69 -8.05 -38.77
N SER A 45 11.00 -7.86 -38.62
CA SER A 45 11.74 -8.25 -37.42
C SER A 45 11.26 -7.38 -36.26
N PHE A 46 10.00 -7.56 -35.88
CA PHE A 46 9.44 -7.08 -34.64
C PHE A 46 10.11 -7.96 -33.60
N ARG A 47 11.18 -7.45 -32.98
CA ARG A 47 11.58 -7.95 -31.66
C ARG A 47 10.35 -7.74 -30.79
N ARG A 48 9.54 -8.79 -30.70
CA ARG A 48 8.46 -8.94 -29.75
C ARG A 48 9.15 -8.63 -28.43
N ARG A 49 8.96 -7.40 -27.95
CA ARG A 49 9.20 -7.09 -26.55
C ARG A 49 8.16 -7.98 -25.91
N VAL A 50 8.57 -9.18 -25.52
CA VAL A 50 7.83 -9.98 -24.56
C VAL A 50 7.84 -9.08 -23.35
N VAL A 51 6.84 -8.20 -23.27
CA VAL A 51 6.50 -7.54 -22.03
C VAL A 51 6.21 -8.74 -21.16
N SER A 52 7.16 -9.05 -20.30
CA SER A 52 7.05 -10.20 -19.45
C SER A 52 5.74 -10.01 -18.70
N LEU A 53 4.73 -10.82 -19.03
CA LEU A 53 3.50 -10.99 -18.28
C LEU A 53 3.82 -11.69 -16.95
N SER A 54 4.82 -11.19 -16.21
CA SER A 54 5.27 -11.78 -14.96
C SER A 54 5.03 -10.79 -13.82
N ASN A 55 3.78 -10.85 -13.36
CA ASN A 55 3.34 -10.50 -12.02
C ASN A 55 3.46 -9.01 -11.66
N ALA A 56 2.34 -8.39 -11.29
CA ALA A 56 2.36 -7.20 -10.44
C ALA A 56 3.04 -7.59 -9.10
N LYS A 57 4.37 -7.54 -9.06
CA LYS A 57 5.16 -8.09 -7.94
C LYS A 57 4.91 -7.23 -6.71
N TRP A 58 4.36 -7.88 -5.69
CA TRP A 58 4.48 -7.45 -4.30
C TRP A 58 5.96 -7.24 -3.99
N LYS A 59 6.31 -6.08 -3.44
CA LYS A 59 7.69 -5.74 -3.07
C LYS A 59 7.70 -5.43 -1.59
N GLU A 60 8.52 -6.16 -0.84
CA GLU A 60 8.78 -5.86 0.56
C GLU A 60 9.43 -4.48 0.71
N ARG A 61 8.95 -3.72 1.69
CA ARG A 61 9.46 -2.40 2.06
C ARG A 61 9.37 -2.28 3.57
N PHE A 62 10.27 -1.48 4.12
CA PHE A 62 10.18 -1.10 5.52
C PHE A 62 9.29 0.13 5.64
N PHE A 63 8.18 -0.01 6.37
CA PHE A 63 7.22 1.06 6.60
C PHE A 63 7.36 1.58 8.03
N VAL A 64 7.10 2.88 8.19
CA VAL A 64 7.04 3.55 9.49
C VAL A 64 5.84 4.48 9.49
N LEU A 65 4.94 4.30 10.46
CA LEU A 65 3.84 5.20 10.73
C LEU A 65 4.26 6.18 11.83
N THR A 66 4.21 7.47 11.55
CA THR A 66 4.53 8.56 12.50
C THR A 66 3.67 9.78 12.17
N GLU A 67 3.11 10.45 13.19
CA GLU A 67 2.48 11.77 13.04
C GLU A 67 1.41 11.86 11.91
N GLY A 68 0.56 10.84 11.76
CA GLY A 68 -0.46 10.83 10.70
C GLY A 68 0.10 10.62 9.28
N GLN A 69 1.37 10.28 9.16
CA GLN A 69 2.04 9.99 7.89
C GLN A 69 2.59 8.57 7.87
N LEU A 70 2.45 7.91 6.72
CA LEU A 70 3.03 6.60 6.46
C LEU A 70 4.23 6.74 5.51
N HIS A 71 5.43 6.48 6.04
CA HIS A 71 6.68 6.53 5.31
C HIS A 71 7.14 5.14 4.93
N PHE A 72 7.88 5.00 3.82
CA PHE A 72 8.58 3.75 3.54
C PHE A 72 9.94 3.90 2.87
N TRP A 73 10.82 2.94 3.16
CA TRP A 73 12.17 2.80 2.62
C TRP A 73 12.28 1.53 1.78
N LYS A 74 13.38 1.36 1.06
CA LYS A 74 13.60 0.12 0.29
C LYS A 74 13.84 -1.06 1.23
N SER A 75 14.54 -0.83 2.34
CA SER A 75 14.88 -1.82 3.37
C SER A 75 14.92 -1.13 4.74
N GLU A 76 14.96 -1.94 5.81
CA GLU A 76 15.13 -1.48 7.19
C GLU A 76 16.47 -0.78 7.40
N SER A 77 17.56 -1.33 6.83
CA SER A 77 18.87 -0.68 6.93
C SER A 77 18.90 0.71 6.29
N ASP A 78 18.12 0.98 5.25
CA ASP A 78 18.03 2.33 4.70
C ASP A 78 17.41 3.31 5.71
N TYR A 79 16.44 2.84 6.52
CA TYR A 79 15.83 3.62 7.59
C TYR A 79 16.81 3.82 8.76
N GLU A 80 17.49 2.77 9.21
CA GLU A 80 18.48 2.84 10.31
C GLU A 80 19.66 3.75 9.99
N ASN A 81 20.08 3.79 8.71
CA ASN A 81 21.11 4.71 8.24
C ASN A 81 20.58 6.13 7.95
N GLU A 82 19.39 6.47 8.48
CA GLU A 82 18.75 7.79 8.38
C GLU A 82 18.61 8.30 6.94
N ARG A 83 18.49 7.40 5.96
CA ARG A 83 18.27 7.81 4.58
C ARG A 83 16.88 8.41 4.43
N ARG A 84 16.71 9.25 3.42
CA ARG A 84 15.39 9.81 3.12
C ARG A 84 14.39 8.71 2.74
N PRO A 85 13.13 8.77 3.23
CA PRO A 85 12.10 7.84 2.83
C PRO A 85 11.90 7.90 1.32
N LYS A 86 11.61 6.75 0.71
CA LYS A 86 11.30 6.66 -0.72
C LYS A 86 9.98 7.37 -1.04
N HIS A 87 9.05 7.37 -0.09
CA HIS A 87 7.82 8.13 -0.18
C HIS A 87 7.24 8.34 1.21
N SER A 88 6.47 9.42 1.35
CA SER A 88 5.65 9.73 2.51
C SER A 88 4.20 9.84 2.05
N ILE A 89 3.28 9.23 2.76
CA ILE A 89 1.85 9.22 2.46
C ILE A 89 1.16 10.00 3.57
N ASP A 90 0.55 11.12 3.23
CA ASP A 90 -0.37 11.83 4.13
C ASP A 90 -1.67 11.03 4.24
N LEU A 91 -2.00 10.57 5.46
CA LEU A 91 -3.15 9.71 5.71
C LEU A 91 -4.48 10.48 5.77
N ARG A 92 -4.46 11.81 5.79
CA ARG A 92 -5.70 12.61 5.71
C ARG A 92 -6.53 12.18 4.52
N GLY A 93 -7.83 12.01 4.67
CA GLY A 93 -8.72 11.64 3.55
C GLY A 93 -8.45 10.26 2.94
N TYR A 94 -7.73 9.38 3.63
CA TYR A 94 -7.71 7.94 3.32
C TYR A 94 -8.65 7.17 4.26
N GLU A 95 -9.03 5.97 3.87
CA GLU A 95 -9.66 4.95 4.69
C GLU A 95 -8.85 3.66 4.62
N VAL A 96 -8.93 2.83 5.66
CA VAL A 96 -8.26 1.54 5.72
C VAL A 96 -9.28 0.44 5.50
N LEU A 97 -9.11 -0.35 4.45
CA LEU A 97 -9.98 -1.49 4.14
C LEU A 97 -9.20 -2.79 4.29
N VAL A 98 -9.65 -3.69 5.17
CA VAL A 98 -9.07 -5.02 5.31
C VAL A 98 -9.60 -5.90 4.19
N ASP A 99 -8.70 -6.54 3.44
CA ASP A 99 -9.09 -7.51 2.42
C ASP A 99 -9.23 -8.89 3.08
N THR A 100 -10.48 -9.33 3.28
CA THR A 100 -10.78 -10.64 3.85
C THR A 100 -10.64 -11.78 2.84
N ALA A 101 -10.59 -11.48 1.54
CA ALA A 101 -10.39 -12.46 0.49
C ALA A 101 -8.90 -12.73 0.21
N ASP A 102 -8.01 -11.83 0.62
CA ASP A 102 -6.56 -12.01 0.48
C ASP A 102 -6.00 -12.96 1.55
N SER A 103 -5.67 -14.18 1.13
CA SER A 103 -5.02 -15.21 1.97
C SER A 103 -3.63 -14.84 2.46
N CYS A 104 -3.06 -13.73 2.00
CA CYS A 104 -1.75 -13.22 2.40
C CYS A 104 -1.85 -11.96 3.26
N TRP A 105 -2.91 -11.83 4.05
CA TRP A 105 -3.08 -10.76 5.05
C TRP A 105 -3.05 -9.35 4.44
N GLY A 106 -3.80 -9.19 3.36
CA GLY A 106 -3.92 -7.94 2.61
C GLY A 106 -4.80 -6.89 3.27
N PHE A 107 -4.47 -5.63 3.03
CA PHE A 107 -5.29 -4.47 3.34
C PHE A 107 -4.94 -3.31 2.38
N THR A 108 -5.83 -2.33 2.29
CA THR A 108 -5.66 -1.19 1.38
C THR A 108 -5.83 0.14 2.10
N LEU A 109 -5.06 1.14 1.65
CA LEU A 109 -5.33 2.56 1.94
C LEU A 109 -5.99 3.16 0.71
N GLN A 110 -7.28 3.46 0.81
CA GLN A 110 -8.07 3.99 -0.28
C GLN A 110 -8.40 5.46 -0.01
N PRO A 111 -8.31 6.37 -1.00
CA PRO A 111 -8.80 7.74 -0.83
C PRO A 111 -10.32 7.76 -0.62
N THR A 112 -10.77 8.50 0.38
CA THR A 112 -12.20 8.74 0.66
C THR A 112 -12.87 9.66 -0.35
N THR A 113 -12.10 10.56 -0.94
CA THR A 113 -12.55 11.51 -1.97
C THR A 113 -11.81 11.26 -3.29
N ALA A 114 -12.45 11.55 -4.41
CA ALA A 114 -11.88 11.46 -5.74
C ALA A 114 -10.90 12.62 -6.06
N ASP A 115 -9.90 12.84 -5.19
CA ASP A 115 -8.93 13.93 -5.28
C ASP A 115 -7.70 13.57 -6.15
N GLY A 116 -7.81 12.53 -6.99
CA GLY A 116 -6.68 12.01 -7.78
C GLY A 116 -5.59 11.31 -6.96
N ARG A 117 -5.80 11.13 -5.65
CA ARG A 117 -4.96 10.28 -4.80
C ARG A 117 -5.11 8.81 -5.22
N ARG A 118 -4.08 8.00 -4.96
CA ARG A 118 -4.07 6.60 -5.38
C ARG A 118 -4.41 5.66 -4.23
N THR A 119 -4.97 4.51 -4.57
CA THR A 119 -5.10 3.38 -3.64
C THR A 119 -3.75 2.68 -3.44
N TRP A 120 -3.45 2.33 -2.20
CA TRP A 120 -2.25 1.59 -1.82
C TRP A 120 -2.63 0.20 -1.34
N HIS A 121 -2.15 -0.84 -2.02
CA HIS A 121 -2.35 -2.22 -1.60
C HIS A 121 -1.13 -2.69 -0.81
N LEU A 122 -1.37 -3.16 0.41
CA LEU A 122 -0.38 -3.59 1.39
C LEU A 122 -0.68 -5.02 1.87
N ARG A 123 0.35 -5.76 2.25
CA ARG A 123 0.24 -7.06 2.92
C ARG A 123 1.16 -7.13 4.11
N ALA A 124 0.65 -7.65 5.21
CA ALA A 124 1.43 -7.93 6.40
C ALA A 124 2.05 -9.34 6.36
N PRO A 125 3.14 -9.61 7.10
CA PRO A 125 3.75 -10.93 7.16
C PRO A 125 2.89 -11.96 7.90
N SER A 126 1.99 -11.52 8.79
CA SER A 126 1.09 -12.37 9.58
C SER A 126 -0.26 -11.69 9.80
N GLU A 127 -1.25 -12.46 10.26
CA GLU A 127 -2.56 -11.93 10.63
C GLU A 127 -2.47 -10.94 11.80
N ASP A 128 -1.73 -11.27 12.86
CA ASP A 128 -1.52 -10.36 13.99
C ASP A 128 -0.90 -9.04 13.54
N ALA A 129 0.11 -9.11 12.65
CA ALA A 129 0.71 -7.92 12.09
C ALA A 129 -0.30 -7.12 11.25
N ARG A 130 -1.15 -7.77 10.45
CA ARG A 130 -2.24 -7.09 9.71
C ARG A 130 -3.18 -6.36 10.67
N VAL A 131 -3.62 -7.03 11.73
CA VAL A 131 -4.54 -6.46 12.71
C VAL A 131 -3.91 -5.25 13.38
N GLU A 132 -2.66 -5.35 13.81
CA GLU A 132 -1.97 -4.23 14.46
C GLU A 132 -1.78 -3.06 13.49
N TRP A 133 -1.28 -3.32 12.27
CA TRP A 133 -1.13 -2.28 11.24
C TRP A 133 -2.46 -1.61 10.89
N ALA A 134 -3.52 -2.39 10.67
CA ALA A 134 -4.84 -1.85 10.36
C ALA A 134 -5.37 -1.00 11.52
N ARG A 135 -5.26 -1.48 12.77
CA ARG A 135 -5.69 -0.74 13.96
C ARG A 135 -4.97 0.60 14.07
N ARG A 136 -3.64 0.63 13.95
CA ARG A 136 -2.86 1.87 14.04
C ARG A 136 -3.16 2.83 12.90
N LEU A 137 -3.31 2.33 11.68
CA LEU A 137 -3.64 3.15 10.52
C LEU A 137 -5.04 3.75 10.62
N VAL A 138 -6.02 3.00 11.12
CA VAL A 138 -7.38 3.51 11.35
C VAL A 138 -7.35 4.66 12.34
N VAL A 139 -6.68 4.49 13.48
CA VAL A 139 -6.57 5.57 14.48
C VAL A 139 -5.83 6.78 13.90
N ALA A 140 -4.72 6.56 13.18
CA ALA A 140 -3.95 7.64 12.56
C ALA A 140 -4.77 8.42 11.52
N VAL A 141 -5.54 7.73 10.66
CA VAL A 141 -6.46 8.35 9.70
C VAL A 141 -7.52 9.20 10.42
N MET A 142 -8.15 8.65 11.47
CA MET A 142 -9.18 9.36 12.23
C MET A 142 -8.62 10.63 12.89
N MET A 143 -7.44 10.54 13.50
CA MET A 143 -6.79 11.70 14.13
C MET A 143 -6.36 12.76 13.11
N SER A 144 -5.94 12.34 11.92
CA SER A 144 -5.53 13.27 10.85
C SER A 144 -6.71 14.01 10.23
N SER A 145 -7.93 13.48 10.36
CA SER A 145 -9.14 14.05 9.74
C SER A 145 -9.79 15.19 10.56
N GLY A 146 -9.28 15.47 11.77
CA GLY A 146 -9.90 16.40 12.74
C GLY A 146 -9.23 17.77 12.90
N THR A 147 -8.43 18.22 11.93
CA THR A 147 -7.73 19.53 11.91
C THR A 147 -7.97 20.26 10.60
#